data_AF-A0A2E4YWM8-F1
#
_entry.id   AF-A0A2E4YWM8-F1
#
_cell.length_a   1.000
_cell.length_b   1.000
_cell.length_c   1.000
_cell.angle_alpha   90.00
_cell.angle_beta   90.00
_cell.angle_gamma   90.00
#
_symmetry.space_group_name_H-M   'P 1'
#
loop_
_entity.id
_entity.type
_entity.pdbx_description
1 polymer ?
#
loop_
_entity_poly.entity_id
_entity_poly.type
_entity_poly.pdbx_seq_one_letter_code
_entity_poly.pdbx_strand_id
1 'polypeptide(L)'
;MKKKRKIRRNPKQKRNMYFNKDTQASIVEFQQLESEPEREKLYNEKIHPAFEKLAESLIFVYGFRAGSNQIENIKTDCVSFLYETIHKWDESRGTKAFSYFNVVAKNWLIINSRQHRKNVMRNVSLSDMASMSKKDKHSIAYSQVVESPDKIIINANRRNEIVKVLEIIQARVTKENEKLCINAIIEVFDKIDQLDFLNKRAIYVYVREISGLTPKKLSVAMSSIRKHYRDIVHDKRIIDIF
;
A
#
# COMPACT_ATOMS: atom_id res chain seq x y z
N MET A 1 10.21 -32.74 13.25
CA MET A 1 10.77 -31.88 12.18
C MET A 1 10.39 -32.45 10.81
N LYS A 2 9.57 -31.76 10.00
CA LYS A 2 9.18 -32.25 8.66
C LYS A 2 10.38 -32.14 7.70
N LYS A 3 10.95 -33.28 7.27
CA LYS A 3 12.02 -33.34 6.26
C LYS A 3 11.51 -32.70 4.95
N LYS A 4 12.14 -31.59 4.52
CA LYS A 4 11.85 -30.95 3.23
C LYS A 4 12.15 -31.95 2.09
N ARG A 5 11.16 -32.23 1.22
CA ARG A 5 11.35 -33.08 0.03
C ARG A 5 12.47 -32.49 -0.84
N LYS A 6 13.58 -33.22 -0.97
CA LYS A 6 14.63 -32.90 -1.97
C LYS A 6 14.06 -33.23 -3.35
N ILE A 7 13.64 -32.19 -4.08
CA ILE A 7 13.31 -32.31 -5.50
C ILE A 7 14.61 -32.66 -6.23
N ARG A 8 14.77 -33.93 -6.63
CA ARG A 8 15.88 -34.37 -7.48
C ARG A 8 15.61 -33.85 -8.89
N ARG A 9 16.38 -32.84 -9.32
CA ARG A 9 16.31 -32.28 -10.68
C ARG A 9 17.27 -33.03 -11.61
N ASN A 10 16.89 -33.16 -12.88
CA ASN A 10 17.59 -33.97 -13.87
C ASN A 10 19.02 -33.41 -14.13
N PRO A 11 20.10 -34.19 -13.97
CA PRO A 11 21.49 -33.69 -14.08
C PRO A 11 21.89 -33.20 -15.47
N LYS A 12 21.21 -33.68 -16.53
CA LYS A 12 21.57 -33.45 -17.94
C LYS A 12 21.05 -32.15 -18.55
N GLN A 13 20.23 -31.39 -17.82
CA GLN A 13 19.63 -30.17 -18.37
C GLN A 13 20.60 -28.99 -18.16
N LYS A 14 21.22 -28.49 -19.24
CA LYS A 14 22.01 -27.24 -19.20
C LYS A 14 21.11 -26.13 -18.68
N ARG A 15 21.52 -25.51 -17.58
CA ARG A 15 20.79 -24.37 -17.01
C ARG A 15 21.25 -23.12 -17.76
N ASN A 16 20.40 -22.55 -18.60
CA ASN A 16 20.58 -21.18 -19.07
C ASN A 16 20.32 -20.23 -17.90
N MET A 17 21.31 -20.10 -17.02
CA MET A 17 21.30 -19.13 -15.94
C MET A 17 21.79 -17.79 -16.51
N TYR A 18 20.96 -16.76 -16.35
CA TYR A 18 21.28 -15.38 -16.73
C TYR A 18 22.07 -14.65 -15.65
N PHE A 19 22.28 -15.27 -14.49
CA PHE A 19 23.03 -14.72 -13.37
C PHE A 19 23.98 -15.80 -12.84
N ASN A 20 25.26 -15.64 -13.15
CA ASN A 20 26.28 -16.67 -12.96
C ASN A 20 27.35 -16.21 -11.96
N LYS A 21 28.31 -17.10 -11.66
CA LYS A 21 29.49 -16.73 -10.86
C LYS A 21 30.27 -15.59 -11.52
N ASP A 22 30.33 -15.58 -12.85
CA ASP A 22 31.02 -14.55 -13.63
C ASP A 22 30.36 -13.18 -13.45
N THR A 23 29.03 -13.12 -13.38
CA THR A 23 28.28 -11.90 -13.07
C THR A 23 28.61 -11.40 -11.67
N GLN A 24 28.70 -12.30 -10.69
CA GLN A 24 29.09 -11.93 -9.33
C GLN A 24 30.53 -11.37 -9.30
N ALA A 25 31.47 -12.02 -9.98
CA ALA A 25 32.84 -11.52 -10.09
C ALA A 25 32.89 -10.14 -10.76
N SER A 26 32.10 -9.94 -11.82
CA SER A 26 31.99 -8.64 -12.51
C SER A 26 31.42 -7.55 -11.60
N ILE A 27 30.50 -7.88 -10.68
CA ILE A 27 29.97 -6.93 -9.70
C ILE A 27 31.05 -6.54 -8.67
N VAL A 28 31.88 -7.50 -8.25
CA VAL A 28 33.01 -7.22 -7.34
C VAL A 28 34.04 -6.32 -8.03
N GLU A 29 34.39 -6.64 -9.28
CA GLU A 29 35.29 -5.84 -10.12
C GLU A 29 34.74 -4.43 -10.35
N PHE A 30 33.44 -4.31 -10.63
CA PHE A 30 32.75 -3.02 -10.79
C PHE A 30 32.88 -2.12 -9.56
N GLN A 31 32.87 -2.69 -8.35
CA GLN A 31 33.02 -1.94 -7.11
C GLN A 31 34.48 -1.52 -6.82
N GLN A 32 35.46 -2.22 -7.40
CA GLN A 32 36.88 -1.97 -7.20
C GLN A 32 37.47 -0.99 -8.23
N LEU A 33 36.85 -0.87 -9.40
CA LEU A 33 37.28 0.05 -10.46
C LEU A 33 37.08 1.51 -10.04
N GLU A 34 38.14 2.32 -10.09
CA GLU A 34 38.07 3.77 -9.87
C GLU A 34 37.68 4.55 -11.13
N SER A 35 38.09 4.05 -12.30
CA SER A 35 37.83 4.66 -13.61
C SER A 35 36.36 4.54 -14.02
N GLU A 36 35.69 5.67 -14.17
CA GLU A 36 34.29 5.77 -14.61
C GLU A 36 34.01 5.14 -16.00
N PRO A 37 34.81 5.38 -17.06
CA PRO A 37 34.53 4.79 -18.38
C PRO A 37 34.71 3.26 -18.41
N GLU A 38 35.66 2.73 -17.64
CA GLU A 38 35.86 1.28 -17.54
C GLU A 38 34.73 0.62 -16.77
N ARG A 39 34.25 1.29 -15.71
CA ARG A 39 33.10 0.86 -14.92
C ARG A 39 31.82 0.80 -15.75
N GLU A 40 31.57 1.81 -16.58
CA GLU A 40 30.43 1.84 -17.49
C GLU A 40 30.47 0.70 -18.51
N LYS A 41 31.63 0.48 -19.14
CA LYS A 41 31.82 -0.61 -20.09
C LYS A 41 31.57 -1.98 -19.46
N LEU A 42 32.16 -2.23 -18.29
CA LEU A 42 31.97 -3.49 -17.55
C LEU A 42 30.49 -3.71 -17.19
N TYR A 43 29.79 -2.65 -16.78
CA TYR A 43 28.38 -2.74 -16.46
C TYR A 43 27.54 -3.11 -17.68
N ASN A 44 27.69 -2.36 -18.78
CA ASN A 44 26.89 -2.55 -19.99
C ASN A 44 27.09 -3.94 -20.61
N GLU A 45 28.33 -4.45 -20.59
CA GLU A 45 28.64 -5.75 -21.21
C GLU A 45 28.27 -6.95 -20.33
N LYS A 46 28.55 -6.90 -19.01
CA LYS A 46 28.47 -8.09 -18.14
C LYS A 46 27.36 -8.08 -17.09
N ILE A 47 26.98 -6.90 -16.59
CA ILE A 47 26.05 -6.78 -15.45
C ILE A 47 24.64 -6.45 -15.93
N HIS A 48 24.53 -5.49 -16.85
CA HIS A 48 23.26 -5.00 -17.37
C HIS A 48 22.38 -6.12 -17.97
N PRO A 49 22.89 -7.03 -18.84
CA PRO A 49 22.06 -8.10 -19.40
C PRO A 49 21.53 -9.06 -18.33
N ALA A 50 22.30 -9.28 -17.27
CA ALA A 50 21.91 -10.13 -16.15
C ALA A 50 20.81 -9.49 -15.30
N PHE A 51 20.90 -8.18 -15.06
CA PHE A 51 19.88 -7.42 -14.34
C PHE A 51 18.59 -7.27 -15.14
N GLU A 52 18.69 -7.05 -16.45
CA GLU A 52 17.51 -6.97 -17.33
C GLU A 52 16.73 -8.29 -17.31
N LYS A 53 17.41 -9.43 -17.48
CA LYS A 53 16.77 -10.75 -17.42
C LYS A 53 16.24 -11.09 -16.03
N LEU A 54 16.90 -10.63 -14.96
CA LEU A 54 16.39 -10.76 -13.58
C LEU A 54 15.08 -10.00 -13.42
N ALA A 55 15.03 -8.73 -13.80
CA ALA A 55 13.85 -7.88 -13.69
C ALA A 55 12.69 -8.44 -14.53
N GLU A 56 12.96 -8.81 -15.79
CA GLU A 56 12.01 -9.43 -16.70
C GLU A 56 11.41 -10.71 -16.09
N SER A 57 12.26 -11.61 -15.58
CA SER A 57 11.82 -12.85 -14.94
C SER A 57 10.92 -12.58 -13.73
N LEU A 58 11.25 -11.61 -12.89
CA LEU A 58 10.45 -11.24 -11.73
C LEU A 58 9.10 -10.64 -12.14
N ILE A 59 9.07 -9.79 -13.15
CA ILE A 59 7.84 -9.19 -13.68
C ILE A 59 6.86 -10.28 -14.14
N PHE A 60 7.35 -11.26 -14.91
CA PHE A 60 6.51 -12.33 -15.42
C PHE A 60 6.09 -13.35 -14.35
N VAL A 61 7.00 -13.75 -13.45
CA VAL A 61 6.71 -14.75 -12.41
C VAL A 61 5.69 -14.25 -11.40
N TYR A 62 5.81 -12.98 -10.99
CA TYR A 62 4.90 -12.38 -9.99
C TYR A 62 3.69 -11.68 -10.62
N GLY A 63 3.62 -11.60 -11.95
CA GLY A 63 2.47 -11.04 -12.65
C GLY A 63 2.31 -9.54 -12.43
N PHE A 64 3.40 -8.77 -12.39
CA PHE A 64 3.37 -7.30 -12.33
C PHE A 64 2.94 -6.69 -13.68
N ARG A 65 1.80 -7.14 -14.23
CA ARG A 65 1.28 -6.70 -15.53
C ARG A 65 0.42 -5.46 -15.34
N ALA A 66 0.85 -4.35 -15.92
CA ALA A 66 0.06 -3.14 -16.05
C ALA A 66 0.08 -2.75 -17.55
N GLY A 67 -0.77 -3.38 -18.37
CA GLY A 67 -0.75 -3.21 -19.83
C GLY A 67 0.56 -3.66 -20.52
N SER A 68 0.58 -3.68 -21.86
CA SER A 68 1.78 -4.05 -22.63
C SER A 68 2.86 -2.97 -22.57
N ASN A 69 2.48 -1.70 -22.63
CA ASN A 69 3.41 -0.58 -22.76
C ASN A 69 4.11 -0.22 -21.43
N GLN A 70 3.58 -0.63 -20.27
CA GLN A 70 4.22 -0.30 -18.99
C GLN A 70 5.22 -1.37 -18.53
N ILE A 71 5.23 -2.57 -19.13
CA ILE A 71 6.17 -3.64 -18.75
C ILE A 71 7.62 -3.20 -19.01
N GLU A 72 7.88 -2.65 -20.20
CA GLU A 72 9.22 -2.16 -20.57
C GLU A 72 9.66 -1.02 -19.65
N ASN A 73 8.78 -0.06 -19.35
CA ASN A 73 9.10 1.05 -18.43
C ASN A 73 9.44 0.54 -17.03
N ILE A 74 8.61 -0.36 -16.46
CA ILE A 74 8.85 -0.94 -15.14
C ILE A 74 10.16 -1.75 -15.11
N LYS A 75 10.49 -2.44 -16.20
CA LYS A 75 11.74 -3.18 -16.34
C LYS A 75 12.93 -2.21 -16.31
N THR A 76 12.93 -1.18 -17.15
CA THR A 76 13.99 -0.16 -17.21
C THR A 76 14.19 0.52 -15.87
N ASP A 77 13.10 0.99 -15.24
CA ASP A 77 13.14 1.62 -13.92
C ASP A 77 13.74 0.70 -12.84
N CYS A 78 13.38 -0.59 -12.87
CA CYS A 78 13.92 -1.59 -11.94
C CYS A 78 15.42 -1.78 -12.15
N VAL A 79 15.87 -1.86 -13.41
CA VAL A 79 17.30 -2.02 -13.74
C VAL A 79 18.11 -0.80 -13.33
N SER A 80 17.59 0.41 -13.57
CA SER A 80 18.22 1.66 -13.10
C SER A 80 18.34 1.70 -11.58
N PHE A 81 17.31 1.28 -10.84
CA PHE A 81 17.38 1.16 -9.38
C PHE A 81 18.42 0.13 -8.91
N LEU A 82 18.56 -1.00 -9.62
CA LEU A 82 19.57 -2.00 -9.30
C LEU A 82 20.99 -1.49 -9.56
N TYR A 83 21.18 -0.68 -10.60
CA TYR A 83 22.44 0.02 -10.85
C TYR A 83 22.78 0.98 -9.70
N GLU A 84 21.84 1.84 -9.30
CA GLU A 84 22.03 2.78 -8.19
C GLU A 84 22.35 2.09 -6.87
N THR A 85 21.82 0.89 -6.65
CA THR A 85 21.99 0.15 -5.39
C THR A 85 23.11 -0.89 -5.43
N ILE A 86 23.86 -0.99 -6.53
CA ILE A 86 24.87 -2.02 -6.73
C ILE A 86 26.00 -1.96 -5.68
N HIS A 87 26.39 -0.75 -5.28
CA HIS A 87 27.42 -0.47 -4.27
C HIS A 87 27.01 -0.89 -2.85
N LYS A 88 25.72 -1.16 -2.60
CA LYS A 88 25.22 -1.54 -1.27
C LYS A 88 25.43 -3.03 -0.97
N TRP A 89 25.70 -3.82 -2.00
CA TRP A 89 26.00 -5.25 -1.85
C TRP A 89 27.48 -5.44 -1.57
N ASP A 90 27.80 -6.34 -0.65
CA ASP A 90 29.17 -6.65 -0.25
C ASP A 90 29.34 -8.18 -0.16
N GLU A 91 30.41 -8.68 -0.78
CA GLU A 91 30.76 -10.10 -0.79
C GLU A 91 31.21 -10.60 0.60
N SER A 92 31.82 -9.74 1.43
CA SER A 92 32.32 -10.10 2.77
C SER A 92 31.21 -10.63 3.69
N ARG A 93 29.97 -10.24 3.44
CA ARG A 93 28.77 -10.66 4.19
C ARG A 93 28.34 -12.11 3.90
N GLY A 94 29.01 -12.79 2.96
CA GLY A 94 28.74 -14.19 2.60
C GLY A 94 27.43 -14.41 1.84
N THR A 95 26.76 -13.34 1.41
CA THR A 95 25.53 -13.42 0.63
C THR A 95 25.82 -13.43 -0.87
N LYS A 96 25.29 -14.42 -1.60
CA LYS A 96 25.41 -14.47 -3.06
C LYS A 96 24.71 -13.27 -3.70
N ALA A 97 25.37 -12.63 -4.68
CA ALA A 97 24.83 -11.45 -5.38
C ALA A 97 23.43 -11.70 -5.93
N PHE A 98 23.21 -12.84 -6.61
CA PHE A 98 21.89 -13.22 -7.11
C PHE A 98 20.82 -13.22 -6.02
N SER A 99 21.10 -13.80 -4.85
CA SER A 99 20.13 -13.89 -3.76
C SER A 99 19.79 -12.51 -3.18
N TYR A 100 20.79 -11.63 -3.08
CA TYR A 100 20.60 -10.25 -2.62
C TYR A 100 19.76 -9.45 -3.62
N PHE A 101 20.21 -9.34 -4.87
CA PHE A 101 19.54 -8.52 -5.89
C PHE A 101 18.16 -9.05 -6.23
N ASN A 102 17.92 -10.36 -6.15
CA ASN A 102 16.58 -10.94 -6.34
C ASN A 102 15.59 -10.48 -5.25
N VAL A 103 16.02 -10.39 -4.00
CA VAL A 103 15.18 -9.88 -2.90
C VAL A 103 14.95 -8.37 -3.05
N VAL A 104 16.00 -7.62 -3.37
CA VAL A 104 15.96 -6.17 -3.56
C VAL A 104 15.05 -5.78 -4.72
N ALA A 105 15.26 -6.36 -5.91
CA ALA A 105 14.44 -6.13 -7.11
C ALA A 105 12.96 -6.46 -6.86
N LYS A 106 12.69 -7.62 -6.22
CA LYS A 106 11.31 -8.01 -5.87
C LYS A 106 10.66 -6.99 -4.94
N ASN A 107 11.35 -6.56 -3.89
CA ASN A 107 10.81 -5.59 -2.94
C ASN A 107 10.53 -4.25 -3.62
N TRP A 108 11.44 -3.80 -4.50
CA TRP A 108 11.24 -2.60 -5.31
C TRP A 108 10.00 -2.72 -6.20
N LEU A 109 9.84 -3.82 -6.96
CA LEU A 109 8.68 -4.06 -7.81
C LEU A 109 7.36 -4.05 -7.02
N ILE A 110 7.34 -4.63 -5.82
CA ILE A 110 6.18 -4.61 -4.92
C ILE A 110 5.83 -3.18 -4.51
N ILE A 111 6.83 -2.39 -4.11
CA ILE A 111 6.64 -1.00 -3.66
C ILE A 111 6.16 -0.14 -4.84
N ASN A 112 6.83 -0.24 -5.98
CA ASN A 112 6.50 0.51 -7.19
C ASN A 112 5.06 0.20 -7.65
N SER A 113 4.68 -1.08 -7.71
CA SER A 113 3.31 -1.50 -8.05
C SER A 113 2.26 -0.95 -7.06
N ARG A 114 2.55 -0.96 -5.75
CA ARG A 114 1.65 -0.39 -4.74
C ARG A 114 1.52 1.13 -4.88
N GLN A 115 2.61 1.82 -5.18
CA GLN A 115 2.63 3.27 -5.38
C GLN A 115 1.89 3.66 -6.65
N HIS A 116 2.12 2.94 -7.75
CA HIS A 116 1.40 3.15 -9.00
C HIS A 116 -0.11 2.97 -8.81
N ARG A 117 -0.55 1.87 -8.18
CA ARG A 117 -1.97 1.65 -7.86
C ARG A 117 -2.54 2.77 -6.98
N LYS A 118 -1.79 3.24 -5.99
CA LYS A 118 -2.20 4.34 -5.12
C LYS A 118 -2.35 5.65 -5.89
N ASN A 119 -1.46 5.93 -6.84
CA ASN A 119 -1.52 7.13 -7.68
C ASN A 119 -2.72 7.08 -8.64
N VAL A 120 -2.96 5.94 -9.30
CA VAL A 120 -4.13 5.75 -10.18
C VAL A 120 -5.45 5.90 -9.41
N MET A 121 -5.50 5.52 -8.13
CA MET A 121 -6.70 5.67 -7.30
C MET A 121 -6.91 7.09 -6.78
N ARG A 122 -5.87 7.94 -6.78
CA ARG A 122 -5.92 9.31 -6.24
C ARG A 122 -6.03 10.36 -7.35
N ASN A 123 -5.45 10.07 -8.50
CA ASN A 123 -5.30 11.00 -9.59
C ASN A 123 -6.06 10.45 -10.79
N VAL A 124 -6.76 11.35 -11.48
CA VAL A 124 -7.48 11.03 -12.70
C VAL A 124 -6.92 11.93 -13.80
N SER A 125 -6.60 11.34 -14.96
CA SER A 125 -6.10 12.10 -16.08
C SER A 125 -7.25 12.78 -16.82
N LEU A 126 -7.22 14.11 -16.94
CA LEU A 126 -8.21 14.86 -17.72
C LEU A 126 -8.02 14.70 -19.23
N SER A 127 -6.80 14.34 -19.67
CA SER A 127 -6.50 14.12 -21.08
C SER A 127 -7.00 12.77 -21.60
N ASP A 128 -7.18 11.80 -20.71
CA ASP A 128 -7.67 10.46 -21.05
C ASP A 128 -9.02 10.19 -20.37
N MET A 129 -10.05 10.88 -20.86
CA MET A 129 -11.43 10.68 -20.41
C MET A 129 -11.94 9.26 -20.73
N ALA A 130 -11.32 8.50 -21.63
CA ALA A 130 -11.78 7.17 -21.99
C ALA A 130 -11.54 6.15 -20.87
N SER A 131 -10.37 6.21 -20.22
CA SER A 131 -9.98 5.31 -19.13
C SER A 131 -10.61 5.65 -17.77
N MET A 132 -11.28 6.79 -17.66
CA MET A 132 -11.94 7.23 -16.42
C MET A 132 -13.12 6.35 -16.00
N SER A 133 -13.27 6.16 -14.68
CA SER A 133 -14.47 5.53 -14.11
C SER A 133 -15.72 6.37 -14.36
N LYS A 134 -16.88 5.71 -14.46
CA LYS A 134 -18.18 6.40 -14.58
C LYS A 134 -18.42 7.39 -13.43
N LYS A 135 -17.96 7.05 -12.22
CA LYS A 135 -18.06 7.93 -11.04
C LYS A 135 -17.27 9.21 -11.24
N ASP A 136 -16.04 9.10 -11.74
CA ASP A 136 -15.15 10.24 -11.92
C ASP A 136 -15.64 11.15 -13.05
N LYS A 137 -16.17 10.58 -14.14
CA LYS A 137 -16.85 11.33 -15.21
C LYS A 137 -18.03 12.13 -14.68
N HIS A 138 -18.85 11.49 -13.84
CA HIS A 138 -19.99 12.15 -13.20
C HIS A 138 -19.52 13.28 -12.29
N SER A 139 -18.52 13.06 -11.42
CA SER A 139 -18.03 14.12 -10.55
C SER A 139 -17.47 15.33 -11.33
N ILE A 140 -16.81 15.11 -12.47
CA ILE A 140 -16.32 16.21 -13.31
C ILE A 140 -17.49 16.97 -13.93
N ALA A 141 -18.40 16.25 -14.59
CA ALA A 141 -19.54 16.85 -15.29
C ALA A 141 -20.44 17.69 -14.36
N TYR A 142 -20.61 17.23 -13.12
CA TYR A 142 -21.46 17.88 -12.12
C TYR A 142 -20.67 18.70 -11.09
N SER A 143 -19.36 18.94 -11.30
CA SER A 143 -18.51 19.69 -10.35
C SER A 143 -18.95 21.15 -10.15
N GLN A 144 -19.59 21.74 -11.16
CA GLN A 144 -20.09 23.12 -11.16
C GLN A 144 -21.61 23.21 -10.95
N VAL A 145 -22.28 22.07 -10.74
CA VAL A 145 -23.74 22.03 -10.50
C VAL A 145 -23.99 22.09 -9.01
N VAL A 146 -24.77 23.09 -8.58
CA VAL A 146 -25.21 23.20 -7.18
C VAL A 146 -26.02 21.95 -6.83
N GLU A 147 -25.69 21.31 -5.71
CA GLU A 147 -26.44 20.12 -5.25
C GLU A 147 -27.92 20.47 -5.06
N SER A 148 -28.81 19.53 -5.41
CA SER A 148 -30.24 19.70 -5.15
C SER A 148 -30.49 20.02 -3.67
N PRO A 149 -31.41 20.95 -3.34
CA PRO A 149 -31.81 21.22 -1.95
C PRO A 149 -32.11 19.95 -1.14
N ASP A 150 -32.72 18.94 -1.77
CA ASP A 150 -33.01 17.66 -1.13
C ASP A 150 -31.73 16.94 -0.66
N LYS A 151 -30.66 16.95 -1.47
CA LYS A 151 -29.38 16.31 -1.11
C LYS A 151 -28.70 17.02 0.06
N ILE A 152 -28.79 18.35 0.10
CA ILE A 152 -28.26 19.16 1.20
C ILE A 152 -28.99 18.80 2.50
N ILE A 153 -30.32 18.74 2.45
CA ILE A 153 -31.16 18.35 3.61
C ILE A 153 -30.87 16.92 4.03
N ILE A 154 -30.76 15.96 3.09
CA ILE A 154 -30.41 14.57 3.38
C ILE A 154 -29.05 14.45 4.07
N ASN A 155 -28.04 15.19 3.60
CA ASN A 155 -26.70 15.17 4.18
C ASN A 155 -26.68 15.80 5.59
N ALA A 156 -27.40 16.91 5.80
CA ALA A 156 -27.57 17.51 7.11
C ALA A 156 -28.27 16.55 8.09
N ASN A 157 -29.33 15.89 7.64
CA ASN A 157 -30.04 14.88 8.42
C ASN A 157 -29.13 13.71 8.79
N ARG A 158 -28.29 13.21 7.87
CA ARG A 158 -27.34 12.12 8.17
C ARG A 158 -26.39 12.45 9.30
N ARG A 159 -25.84 13.67 9.37
CA ARG A 159 -24.96 14.09 10.47
C ARG A 159 -25.71 14.04 11.81
N ASN A 160 -26.94 14.57 11.82
CA ASN A 160 -27.79 14.56 13.02
C ASN A 160 -28.14 13.13 13.46
N GLU A 161 -28.47 12.23 12.53
CA GLU A 161 -28.73 10.82 12.84
C GLU A 161 -27.51 10.13 13.44
N ILE A 162 -26.31 10.37 12.90
CA ILE A 162 -25.06 9.82 13.47
C ILE A 162 -24.84 10.30 14.91
N VAL A 163 -25.04 11.60 15.18
CA VAL A 163 -24.91 12.17 16.53
C VAL A 163 -25.91 11.51 17.49
N LYS A 164 -27.19 11.39 17.09
CA LYS A 164 -28.20 10.68 17.89
C LYS A 164 -27.78 9.24 18.22
N VAL A 165 -27.21 8.51 17.26
CA VAL A 165 -26.70 7.14 17.52
C VAL A 165 -25.63 7.16 18.63
N LEU A 166 -24.69 8.10 18.56
CA LEU A 166 -23.59 8.20 19.51
C LEU A 166 -24.10 8.54 20.92
N GLU A 167 -25.07 9.45 21.04
CA GLU A 167 -25.71 9.81 22.31
C GLU A 167 -26.45 8.61 22.93
N ILE A 168 -27.19 7.84 22.12
CA ILE A 168 -27.87 6.63 22.60
C ILE A 168 -26.85 5.59 23.07
N ILE A 169 -25.73 5.41 22.37
CA ILE A 169 -24.65 4.52 22.80
C ILE A 169 -24.04 5.02 24.12
N GLN A 170 -23.79 6.33 24.24
CA GLN A 170 -23.25 6.94 25.45
C GLN A 170 -24.15 6.68 26.66
N ALA A 171 -25.48 6.76 26.49
CA ALA A 171 -26.45 6.46 27.53
C ALA A 171 -26.52 4.96 27.91
N ARG A 172 -26.28 4.04 26.96
CA ARG A 172 -26.31 2.58 27.20
C ARG A 172 -25.06 2.06 27.91
N VAL A 173 -23.96 2.77 27.79
CA VAL A 173 -22.66 2.36 28.29
C VAL A 173 -22.52 2.67 29.79
N THR A 174 -22.17 1.65 30.57
CA THR A 174 -22.02 1.79 32.03
C THR A 174 -20.57 1.81 32.50
N LYS A 175 -19.65 1.16 31.77
CA LYS A 175 -18.25 1.03 32.19
C LYS A 175 -17.44 2.28 31.88
N GLU A 176 -16.57 2.65 32.81
CA GLU A 176 -15.72 3.85 32.69
C GLU A 176 -14.86 3.87 31.43
N ASN A 177 -14.20 2.75 31.09
CA ASN A 177 -13.38 2.67 29.87
C ASN A 177 -14.23 2.82 28.59
N GLU A 178 -15.48 2.37 28.61
CA GLU A 178 -16.37 2.51 27.47
C GLU A 178 -16.88 3.95 27.36
N LYS A 179 -17.17 4.63 28.48
CA LYS A 179 -17.51 6.07 28.54
C LYS A 179 -16.40 6.94 27.97
N LEU A 180 -15.15 6.71 28.41
CA LEU A 180 -13.99 7.44 27.86
C LEU A 180 -13.81 7.20 26.36
N CYS A 181 -14.06 5.99 25.88
CA CYS A 181 -13.96 5.67 24.46
C CYS A 181 -15.07 6.33 23.62
N ILE A 182 -16.33 6.31 24.06
CA ILE A 182 -17.44 6.91 23.30
C ILE A 182 -17.34 8.44 23.31
N ASN A 183 -16.95 9.05 24.43
CA ASN A 183 -16.71 10.49 24.51
C ASN A 183 -15.61 10.93 23.55
N ALA A 184 -14.50 10.17 23.48
CA ALA A 184 -13.45 10.44 22.50
C ALA A 184 -13.95 10.31 21.06
N ILE A 185 -14.82 9.34 20.76
CA ILE A 185 -15.42 9.20 19.43
C ILE A 185 -16.31 10.41 19.10
N ILE A 186 -17.17 10.85 20.04
CA ILE A 186 -18.02 12.03 19.86
C ILE A 186 -17.17 13.27 19.57
N GLU A 187 -16.11 13.50 20.35
CA GLU A 187 -15.21 14.64 20.14
C GLU A 187 -14.54 14.63 18.76
N VAL A 188 -14.20 13.45 18.23
CA VAL A 188 -13.69 13.32 16.85
C VAL A 188 -14.75 13.71 15.81
N PHE A 189 -16.02 13.36 16.03
CA PHE A 189 -17.11 13.72 15.12
C PHE A 189 -17.46 15.22 15.20
N ASP A 190 -17.37 15.84 16.38
CA ASP A 190 -17.62 17.27 16.55
C ASP A 190 -16.55 18.12 15.86
N LYS A 191 -15.29 17.70 15.96
CA LYS A 191 -14.15 18.41 15.35
C LYS A 191 -13.83 17.93 13.94
N ILE A 192 -14.69 17.15 13.29
CA ILE A 192 -14.39 16.49 12.01
C ILE A 192 -13.99 17.46 10.90
N ASP A 193 -14.59 18.66 10.89
CA ASP A 193 -14.33 19.70 9.90
C ASP A 193 -12.95 20.37 10.09
N GLN A 194 -12.31 20.18 11.25
CA GLN A 194 -10.98 20.70 11.58
C GLN A 194 -9.87 19.65 11.44
N LEU A 195 -10.21 18.41 11.06
CA LEU A 195 -9.25 17.31 10.95
C LEU A 195 -8.65 17.24 9.53
N ASP A 196 -7.37 17.62 9.42
CA ASP A 196 -6.60 17.50 8.17
C ASP A 196 -6.24 16.04 7.80
N PHE A 197 -6.55 15.07 8.66
CA PHE A 197 -6.21 13.65 8.47
C PHE A 197 -7.43 12.73 8.54
N LEU A 198 -7.92 12.27 7.39
CA LEU A 198 -9.01 11.27 7.31
C LEU A 198 -8.51 9.83 7.18
N ASN A 199 -7.26 9.57 7.55
CA ASN A 199 -6.70 8.22 7.44
C ASN A 199 -7.10 7.36 8.66
N LYS A 200 -7.56 6.13 8.42
CA LYS A 200 -8.07 5.22 9.46
C LYS A 200 -7.11 5.02 10.65
N ARG A 201 -5.80 5.03 10.40
CA ARG A 201 -4.78 4.85 11.45
C ARG A 201 -4.66 6.09 12.33
N ALA A 202 -4.67 7.28 11.75
CA ALA A 202 -4.56 8.54 12.46
C ALA A 202 -5.83 8.82 13.27
N ILE A 203 -7.02 8.53 12.73
CA ILE A 203 -8.26 8.59 13.51
C ILE A 203 -8.17 7.65 14.74
N TYR A 204 -7.66 6.43 14.57
CA TYR A 204 -7.47 5.51 15.70
C TYR A 204 -6.48 6.03 16.74
N VAL A 205 -5.36 6.61 16.31
CA VAL A 205 -4.36 7.22 17.21
C VAL A 205 -4.96 8.40 17.95
N TYR A 206 -5.71 9.25 17.27
CA TYR A 206 -6.35 10.43 17.84
C TYR A 206 -7.41 10.06 18.89
N VAL A 207 -8.28 9.09 18.61
CA VAL A 207 -9.24 8.55 19.60
C VAL A 207 -8.51 7.97 20.81
N ARG A 208 -7.37 7.30 20.61
CA ARG A 208 -6.56 6.75 21.72
C ARG A 208 -5.96 7.86 22.58
N GLU A 209 -5.46 8.93 21.97
CA GLU A 209 -4.86 10.07 22.66
C GLU A 209 -5.89 10.84 23.47
N ILE A 210 -7.06 11.14 22.88
CA ILE A 210 -8.17 11.80 23.58
C ILE A 210 -8.69 10.92 24.74
N SER A 211 -8.89 9.63 24.51
CA SER A 211 -9.46 8.74 25.54
C SER A 211 -8.47 8.40 26.67
N GLY A 212 -7.16 8.60 26.48
CA GLY A 212 -6.13 8.19 27.44
C GLY A 212 -6.04 6.67 27.68
N LEU A 213 -6.73 5.85 26.88
CA LEU A 213 -6.82 4.42 27.09
C LEU A 213 -5.61 3.67 26.53
N THR A 214 -5.18 2.63 27.23
CA THR A 214 -4.18 1.71 26.68
C THR A 214 -4.74 0.98 25.46
N PRO A 215 -3.91 0.58 24.47
CA PRO A 215 -4.38 -0.06 23.24
C PRO A 215 -5.30 -1.28 23.48
N LYS A 216 -5.00 -2.08 24.52
CA LYS A 216 -5.81 -3.23 24.92
C LYS A 216 -7.18 -2.83 25.44
N LYS A 217 -7.25 -1.83 26.34
CA LYS A 217 -8.51 -1.32 26.90
C LYS A 217 -9.38 -0.68 25.81
N LEU A 218 -8.76 0.13 24.95
CA LEU A 218 -9.43 0.77 23.81
C LEU A 218 -10.04 -0.26 22.86
N SER A 219 -9.30 -1.34 22.54
CA SER A 219 -9.80 -2.39 21.65
C SER A 219 -11.04 -3.11 22.21
N VAL A 220 -11.06 -3.37 23.53
CA VAL A 220 -12.21 -3.96 24.22
C VAL A 220 -13.40 -3.00 24.21
N ALA A 221 -13.18 -1.73 24.59
CA ALA A 221 -14.22 -0.71 24.60
C ALA A 221 -14.84 -0.49 23.20
N MET A 222 -14.02 -0.38 22.16
CA MET A 222 -14.47 -0.26 20.76
C MET A 222 -15.29 -1.47 20.30
N SER A 223 -14.95 -2.67 20.78
CA SER A 223 -15.70 -3.90 20.43
C SER A 223 -17.09 -3.89 21.05
N SER A 224 -17.21 -3.38 22.29
CA SER A 224 -18.48 -3.18 22.99
C SER A 224 -19.35 -2.11 22.30
N ILE A 225 -18.77 -0.94 22.01
CA ILE A 225 -19.43 0.16 21.29
C ILE A 225 -19.93 -0.31 19.91
N ARG A 226 -19.15 -1.09 19.18
CA ARG A 226 -19.56 -1.67 17.89
C ARG A 226 -20.77 -2.60 18.02
N LYS A 227 -20.91 -3.31 19.14
CA LYS A 227 -22.09 -4.14 19.40
C LYS A 227 -23.32 -3.25 19.56
N HIS A 228 -23.27 -2.24 20.43
CA HIS A 228 -24.37 -1.29 20.61
C HIS A 228 -24.76 -0.59 19.30
N TYR A 229 -23.78 -0.14 18.51
CA TYR A 229 -24.02 0.46 17.20
C TYR A 229 -24.79 -0.47 16.26
N ARG A 230 -24.40 -1.75 16.16
CA ARG A 230 -25.10 -2.71 15.31
C ARG A 230 -26.53 -2.94 15.77
N ASP A 231 -26.75 -3.07 17.08
CA ASP A 231 -28.08 -3.29 17.65
C ASP A 231 -29.01 -2.09 17.37
N ILE A 232 -28.47 -0.88 17.41
CA ILE A 232 -29.20 0.37 17.20
C ILE A 232 -29.52 0.59 15.71
N VAL A 233 -28.53 0.41 14.81
CA VAL A 233 -28.71 0.65 13.37
C VAL A 233 -29.62 -0.38 12.69
N HIS A 234 -29.76 -1.59 13.25
CA HIS A 234 -30.69 -2.58 12.73
C HIS A 234 -32.12 -2.42 13.27
N ASP A 235 -32.35 -1.56 14.28
CA ASP A 235 -33.69 -1.25 14.79
C ASP A 235 -34.23 0.00 14.09
N LYS A 236 -35.06 -0.22 13.06
CA LYS A 236 -35.73 0.84 12.28
C LYS A 236 -36.64 1.74 13.11
N ARG A 237 -36.94 1.39 14.37
CA ARG A 237 -37.72 2.24 15.28
C ARG A 237 -36.87 3.32 15.95
N ILE A 238 -35.54 3.17 15.93
CA ILE A 238 -34.61 4.05 16.65
C ILE A 238 -34.01 5.07 15.69
N ILE A 239 -33.67 4.66 14.46
CA ILE A 239 -33.02 5.50 13.46
C ILE A 239 -33.46 5.11 12.05
N ASP A 240 -33.64 6.11 11.18
CA ASP A 240 -33.87 5.95 9.74
C ASP A 240 -32.57 6.18 8.95
N ILE A 241 -31.53 5.39 9.27
CA ILE A 241 -30.32 5.32 8.45
C ILE A 241 -30.62 4.24 7.43
N PHE A 242 -31.15 4.64 6.26
CA PHE A 242 -30.97 4.08 4.91
C PHE A 242 -32.16 4.43 4.01
#